data_AF-T0RMA5-F1
#
_entry.id   AF-T0RMA5-F1
#
_cell.length_a   1.000
_cell.length_b   1.000
_cell.length_c   1.000
_cell.angle_alpha   90.00
_cell.angle_beta   90.00
_cell.angle_gamma   90.00
#
_symmetry.space_group_name_H-M   'P 1'
#
loop_
_entity.id
_entity.type
_entity.pdbx_description
1 polymer ?
#
loop_
_entity_poly.entity_id
_entity_poly.type
_entity_poly.pdbx_seq_one_letter_code
_entity_poly.pdbx_strand_id
1 'polypeptide(L)' 'MTLAQEAFLAAKEAGSSNLAPALYRKAEFYYLKAKSSYKRKFFNKAKKYAELSRKFSEKAEFKAYKKKALDNI' A
#
# COMPACT_ATOMS: atom_id res chain seq x y z
N MET A 1 -8.65 5.82 7.82
CA MET A 1 -8.46 5.06 6.56
C MET A 1 -7.85 5.91 5.46
N THR A 2 -8.15 7.22 5.41
CA THR A 2 -7.58 8.22 4.49
C THR A 2 -6.07 8.03 4.24
N LEU A 3 -5.27 7.96 5.30
CA LEU A 3 -3.81 7.78 5.19
C LEU A 3 -3.38 6.49 4.45
N ALA A 4 -4.11 5.38 4.62
CA ALA A 4 -3.78 4.14 3.94
C ALA A 4 -4.14 4.19 2.45
N GLN A 5 -5.19 4.96 2.11
CA GLN A 5 -5.62 5.18 0.74
C GLN A 5 -4.67 6.11 0.00
N GLU A 6 -4.23 7.20 0.65
CA GLU A 6 -3.20 8.10 0.12
C GLU A 6 -1.89 7.37 -0.12
N ALA A 7 -1.39 6.60 0.85
CA ALA A 7 -0.17 5.81 0.68
C ALA A 7 -0.29 4.79 -0.45
N PHE A 8 -1.44 4.13 -0.61
CA PHE A 8 -1.67 3.21 -1.72
C PHE A 8 -1.69 3.92 -3.08
N LEU A 9 -2.25 5.13 -3.15
CA LEU A 9 -2.24 5.95 -4.36
C LEU A 9 -0.81 6.39 -4.71
N ALA A 10 -0.04 6.88 -3.74
CA ALA A 10 1.36 7.25 -3.93
C ALA A 10 2.21 6.07 -4.44
N ALA A 11 2.04 4.89 -3.85
CA ALA A 11 2.70 3.67 -4.32
C ALA A 11 2.31 3.31 -5.77
N LYS A 12 1.06 3.54 -6.16
CA LYS A 12 0.59 3.32 -7.54
C LYS A 12 1.22 4.32 -8.51
N GLU A 13 1.25 5.60 -8.16
CA GLU A 13 1.86 6.67 -8.96
C GLU A 13 3.37 6.49 -9.13
N ALA A 14 4.05 5.98 -8.10
CA ALA A 14 5.46 5.59 -8.17
C ALA A 14 5.74 4.39 -9.09
N GLY A 15 4.71 3.75 -9.67
CA GLY A 15 4.88 2.57 -10.52
C GLY A 15 5.23 1.30 -9.75
N SER A 16 4.86 1.22 -8.47
CA SER A 16 5.21 0.08 -7.60
C SER A 16 4.62 -1.24 -8.06
N SER A 17 3.57 -1.23 -8.89
CA SER A 17 3.02 -2.44 -9.52
C SER A 17 4.06 -3.18 -10.37
N ASN A 18 4.95 -2.45 -11.03
CA ASN A 18 5.98 -3.01 -11.92
C ASN A 18 7.32 -3.15 -11.19
N LEU A 19 7.70 -2.13 -10.43
CA LEU A 19 9.00 -2.06 -9.77
C LEU A 19 9.06 -2.89 -8.48
N ALA A 20 7.94 -2.98 -7.75
CA ALA A 20 7.83 -3.68 -6.47
C ALA A 20 6.52 -4.50 -6.33
N PRO A 21 6.17 -5.40 -7.27
CA PRO A 21 4.88 -6.08 -7.34
C PRO A 21 4.54 -6.88 -6.08
N ALA A 22 5.52 -7.52 -5.46
CA ALA A 22 5.31 -8.33 -4.25
C ALA A 22 4.83 -7.50 -3.05
N LEU A 23 5.33 -6.27 -2.91
CA LEU A 23 4.93 -5.37 -1.81
C LEU A 23 3.60 -4.68 -2.15
N TYR A 24 3.43 -4.27 -3.40
CA TYR A 24 2.21 -3.64 -3.89
C TYR A 24 0.97 -4.55 -3.76
N ARG A 25 1.09 -5.84 -4.15
CA ARG A 25 0.01 -6.82 -3.98
C ARG A 25 -0.36 -7.06 -2.51
N LYS A 26 0.62 -7.05 -1.61
CA LYS A 26 0.36 -7.15 -0.16
C LYS A 26 -0.39 -5.91 0.34
N ALA A 27 0.03 -4.73 -0.07
CA ALA A 27 -0.64 -3.48 0.28
C ALA A 27 -2.10 -3.46 -0.17
N GLU A 28 -2.36 -3.89 -1.41
CA GLU A 28 -3.70 -4.02 -2.00
C GLU A 28 -4.57 -5.03 -1.23
N PHE A 29 -4.03 -6.22 -0.94
CA PHE A 29 -4.74 -7.23 -0.18
C PHE A 29 -5.19 -6.73 1.20
N TYR A 30 -4.31 -6.05 1.93
CA TYR A 30 -4.66 -5.49 3.23
C TYR A 30 -5.62 -4.30 3.11
N TYR A 31 -5.51 -3.50 2.06
CA TYR A 31 -6.45 -2.40 1.78
C TYR A 31 -7.88 -2.92 1.55
N LEU A 32 -8.03 -3.96 0.72
CA LEU A 32 -9.31 -4.60 0.46
C LEU A 32 -9.90 -5.24 1.73
N LYS A 33 -9.07 -5.93 2.53
CA LYS A 33 -9.48 -6.47 3.83
C LYS A 33 -9.91 -5.38 4.82
N ALA A 34 -9.21 -4.25 4.82
CA ALA A 34 -9.56 -3.11 5.66
C ALA A 34 -10.92 -2.53 5.25
N LYS A 35 -11.17 -2.33 3.94
CA LYS A 35 -12.46 -1.88 3.40
C LYS A 35 -13.61 -2.84 3.76
N SER A 36 -13.40 -4.14 3.55
CA SER A 36 -14.39 -5.17 3.88
C SER A 36 -14.71 -5.17 5.38
N SER A 37 -13.69 -5.10 6.23
CA SER A 37 -13.86 -5.05 7.69
C SER A 37 -14.56 -3.78 8.16
N TYR A 38 -14.27 -2.64 7.53
CA TYR A 38 -14.93 -1.36 7.81
C TYR A 38 -16.42 -1.41 7.47
N LYS A 39 -16.78 -1.96 6.30
CA LYS A 39 -18.19 -2.17 5.88
C LYS A 39 -18.95 -3.05 6.88
N ARG A 40 -18.29 -4.05 7.47
CA ARG A 40 -18.84 -4.95 8.49
C ARG A 40 -18.85 -4.35 9.91
N LYS A 41 -18.52 -3.06 10.08
CA LYS A 41 -18.43 -2.35 11.36
C LYS A 41 -17.37 -2.92 12.33
N PHE A 42 -16.40 -3.70 11.83
CA PHE A 42 -15.27 -4.19 12.61
C PHE A 42 -14.11 -3.18 12.63
N PHE A 43 -14.32 -2.05 13.31
CA PHE A 43 -13.41 -0.89 13.26
C PHE A 43 -11.99 -1.19 13.75
N ASN A 44 -11.84 -1.92 14.86
CA ASN A 44 -10.52 -2.28 15.40
C ASN A 44 -9.71 -3.14 14.43
N LYS A 45 -10.39 -4.09 13.76
CA LYS A 45 -9.77 -4.97 12.77
C LYS A 45 -9.44 -4.21 11.47
N ALA A 46 -10.35 -3.34 11.03
CA ALA A 46 -10.14 -2.46 9.89
C ALA A 46 -8.93 -1.53 10.11
N LYS A 47 -8.77 -0.97 11.33
CA LYS A 47 -7.62 -0.13 11.69
C LYS A 47 -6.30 -0.90 11.56
N LYS A 48 -6.22 -2.12 12.14
CA LYS A 48 -5.03 -2.99 12.01
C LYS A 48 -4.68 -3.28 10.54
N TYR A 49 -5.67 -3.59 9.71
CA TYR A 49 -5.41 -3.83 8.28
C TYR A 49 -5.03 -2.55 7.52
N ALA A 50 -5.60 -1.41 7.87
CA ALA A 50 -5.22 -0.12 7.28
C ALA A 50 -3.78 0.26 7.61
N GLU A 51 -3.33 0.04 8.85
CA GLU A 51 -1.93 0.25 9.26
C GLU A 51 -0.97 -0.67 8.50
N LEU A 52 -1.33 -1.95 8.32
CA LEU A 52 -0.55 -2.88 7.52
C LEU A 52 -0.48 -2.44 6.06
N SER A 53 -1.62 -2.09 5.47
CA SER A 53 -1.70 -1.59 4.09
C SER A 53 -0.78 -0.38 3.91
N ARG A 54 -0.86 0.61 4.80
CA ARG A 54 0.01 1.80 4.79
C ARG A 54 1.49 1.41 4.80
N LYS A 55 1.92 0.57 5.75
CA LYS A 55 3.33 0.14 5.87
C LYS A 55 3.84 -0.58 4.61
N PHE A 56 3.00 -1.39 3.96
CA PHE A 56 3.40 -2.07 2.73
C PHE A 56 3.41 -1.12 1.53
N SER A 57 2.49 -0.16 1.47
CA SER A 57 2.49 0.89 0.45
C SER A 57 3.74 1.76 0.51
N GLU A 58 4.09 2.29 1.69
CA GLU A 58 5.30 3.10 1.91
C GLU A 58 6.57 2.34 1.52
N LYS A 59 6.66 1.04 1.86
CA LYS A 59 7.78 0.18 1.45
C LYS A 59 7.82 -0.05 -0.06
N ALA A 60 6.66 -0.22 -0.69
CA ALA A 60 6.57 -0.43 -2.12
C ALA A 60 7.01 0.83 -2.88
N GLU A 61 6.51 1.99 -2.44
CA GLU A 61 6.86 3.31 -2.94
C GLU A 61 8.37 3.57 -2.84
N PHE A 62 8.96 3.40 -1.65
CA PHE A 62 10.39 3.57 -1.46
C PHE A 62 11.22 2.66 -2.39
N LYS A 63 10.81 1.40 -2.52
CA LYS A 63 11.51 0.44 -3.39
C LYS A 63 11.35 0.79 -4.87
N ALA A 64 10.19 1.33 -5.27
CA ALA A 64 9.95 1.80 -6.62
C ALA A 64 10.82 3.01 -6.96
N TYR A 65 10.86 4.03 -6.10
CA TYR A 65 11.74 5.19 -6.27
C TYR A 65 13.21 4.79 -6.30
N LYS A 66 13.65 3.90 -5.40
CA LYS A 66 15.03 3.42 -5.38
C LYS A 66 15.42 2.75 -6.70
N LYS A 67 14.55 1.88 -7.25
CA LYS A 67 14.79 1.25 -8.54
C LYS A 67 14.80 2.27 -9.68
N LYS A 68 13.81 3.16 -9.71
CA LYS A 68 13.71 4.23 -10.72
C LYS A 68 14.92 5.16 -10.71
N ALA A 69 15.48 5.45 -9.54
CA ALA A 69 16.69 6.25 -9.40
C ALA A 69 17.94 5.48 -9.86
N LEU A 70 18.02 4.18 -9.59
CA LEU A 70 19.13 3.32 -10.03
C LEU A 70 19.13 3.09 -11.55
N ASP A 71 17.95 2.91 -12.15
CA ASP A 71 17.79 2.72 -13.59
C ASP A 71 18.07 4.01 -14.41
N ASN A 72 18.15 5.18 -13.74
CA ASN A 72 18.44 6.48 -14.33
C ASN A 72 19.92 6.91 -14.18
N ILE A 73 20.78 6.05 -13.63
CA ILE A 73 22.25 6.22 -13.54
C ILE A 73 22.90 5.38 -14.63
#